data_AF-A0A952L1V6-F1
#
_entry.id   AF-A0A952L1V6-F1
#
_cell.length_a   1.000
_cell.length_b   1.000
_cell.length_c   1.000
_cell.angle_alpha   90.00
_cell.angle_beta   90.00
_cell.angle_gamma   90.00
#
_symmetry.space_group_name_H-M   'P 1'
#
loop_
_entity.id
_entity.type
_entity.pdbx_description
1 polymer ?
#
loop_
_entity_poly.entity_id
_entity_poly.type
_entity_poly.pdbx_seq_one_letter_code
_entity_poly.pdbx_strand_id
1 'polypeptide(L)' 'MGPETSETRAAMMDAVEVVMLRKGYGALTARNVAEAAGLKHQLVYYYFRTMDE' A
#
# COMPACT_ATOMS: atom_id res chain seq x y z
N MET A 1 12.06 8.27 15.84
CA MET A 1 11.41 7.64 14.67
C MET A 1 9.93 7.60 14.99
N GLY A 2 9.18 8.51 14.37
CA GLY A 2 7.88 8.97 14.85
C GLY A 2 6.66 8.12 14.47
N PRO A 3 5.47 8.48 14.98
CA PRO A 3 4.20 7.75 14.80
C PRO A 3 3.67 7.68 13.37
N GLU A 4 4.22 8.48 12.44
CA GLU A 4 3.80 8.55 11.03
C GLU A 4 3.93 7.21 10.29
N THR A 5 4.87 6.34 10.67
CA THR A 5 5.00 5.00 10.08
C THR A 5 3.82 4.10 10.42
N SER A 6 3.22 4.24 11.60
CA SER A 6 2.07 3.44 12.02
C SER A 6 0.81 3.84 11.25
N GLU A 7 0.56 5.14 11.12
CA GLU A 7 -0.59 5.67 10.37
C GLU A 7 -0.46 5.39 8.87
N THR A 8 0.73 5.62 8.30
CA THR A 8 0.98 5.33 6.88
C THR A 8 0.86 3.84 6.58
N ARG A 9 1.33 2.97 7.51
CA ARG A 9 1.20 1.52 7.37
C ARG A 9 -0.27 1.07 7.42
N ALA A 10 -1.07 1.63 8.31
CA ALA A 10 -2.50 1.35 8.39
C ALA A 10 -3.21 1.72 7.06
N ALA A 11 -2.97 2.94 6.56
CA ALA A 11 -3.53 3.39 5.29
C ALA A 11 -3.12 2.50 4.10
N MET A 12 -1.90 1.94 4.10
CA MET A 12 -1.49 0.98 3.07
C MET A 12 -2.22 -0.36 3.19
N MET A 13 -2.46 -0.86 4.40
CA MET A 13 -3.21 -2.12 4.58
C MET A 13 -4.66 -1.96 4.15
N ASP A 14 -5.30 -0.84 4.49
CA ASP A 14 -6.65 -0.51 4.03
C ASP A 14 -6.70 -0.42 2.49
N ALA A 15 -5.68 0.19 1.87
CA ALA A 15 -5.57 0.26 0.43
C ALA A 15 -5.38 -1.10 -0.24
N VAL A 16 -4.57 -1.99 0.35
CA VAL A 16 -4.43 -3.38 -0.10
C VAL A 16 -5.76 -4.11 -0.07
N GLU A 17 -6.50 -3.99 1.04
CA GLU A 17 -7.84 -4.57 1.18
C GLU A 17 -8.79 -4.05 0.10
N VAL A 18 -8.83 -2.73 -0.13
CA VAL A 18 -9.65 -2.12 -1.18
C VAL A 18 -9.29 -2.65 -2.56
N VAL A 19 -8.01 -2.79 -2.89
CA VAL A 19 -7.56 -3.32 -4.18
C VAL A 19 -7.94 -4.79 -4.33
N MET A 20 -7.74 -5.60 -3.29
CA MET A 20 -8.08 -7.02 -3.29
C MET A 20 -9.58 -7.24 -3.45
N LEU A 21 -10.41 -6.50 -2.69
CA LEU A 21 -11.87 -6.62 -2.74
C LEU A 21 -12.46 -6.14 -4.07
N ARG A 22 -11.92 -5.07 -4.65
CA ARG A 22 -12.51 -4.45 -5.86
C ARG A 22 -11.93 -4.96 -7.17
N LYS A 23 -10.64 -5.27 -7.21
CA LYS A 23 -9.91 -5.58 -8.44
C LYS A 23 -9.31 -6.99 -8.46
N GLY A 24 -9.31 -7.69 -7.31
CA GLY A 24 -8.73 -9.02 -7.17
C GLY A 24 -7.21 -9.04 -7.13
N TYR A 25 -6.65 -10.22 -6.85
CA TYR A 25 -5.22 -10.42 -6.63
C TYR A 25 -4.31 -9.94 -7.78
N GLY A 26 -4.72 -10.17 -9.04
CA GLY A 26 -3.93 -9.76 -10.21
C GLY A 26 -3.74 -8.25 -10.34
N ALA A 27 -4.53 -7.46 -9.63
CA ALA A 27 -4.41 -6.00 -9.60
C ALA A 27 -3.65 -5.48 -8.37
N LEU A 28 -3.12 -6.33 -7.50
CA LEU A 28 -2.32 -5.91 -6.35
C LEU A 28 -0.93 -5.44 -6.80
N THR A 29 -0.85 -4.18 -7.23
CA THR A 29 0.39 -3.53 -7.65
C THR A 29 0.67 -2.31 -6.80
N ALA A 30 1.94 -1.93 -6.66
CA ALA A 30 2.33 -0.71 -5.93
C ALA A 30 1.59 0.55 -6.44
N ARG A 31 1.26 0.58 -7.74
CA ARG A 31 0.44 1.64 -8.35
C ARG A 31 -0.97 1.67 -7.81
N ASN A 32 -1.66 0.54 -7.89
CA ASN A 32 -3.05 0.45 -7.45
C ASN A 32 -3.19 0.69 -5.95
N VAL A 33 -2.21 0.24 -5.15
CA VAL A 33 -2.18 0.51 -3.70
C VAL A 33 -1.91 1.98 -3.41
N ALA A 34 -0.97 2.62 -4.11
CA ALA A 34 -0.69 4.05 -3.95
C ALA A 34 -1.91 4.91 -4.27
N GLU A 35 -2.60 4.60 -5.37
CA GLU A 35 -3.84 5.26 -5.77
C GLU A 35 -4.95 5.06 -4.73
N ALA A 36 -5.12 3.84 -4.21
CA ALA A 36 -6.13 3.55 -3.20
C ALA A 36 -5.81 4.18 -1.82
N ALA A 37 -4.53 4.31 -1.47
CA ALA A 37 -4.07 4.94 -0.22
C ALA A 37 -4.00 6.48 -0.30
N GLY A 38 -4.16 7.07 -1.50
CA GLY A 38 -3.91 8.50 -1.71
C GLY A 38 -2.44 8.91 -1.51
N LEU A 39 -1.51 7.96 -1.64
CA LEU A 39 -0.08 8.15 -1.38
C LEU A 39 0.72 8.28 -2.66
N LYS A 40 1.91 8.90 -2.56
CA LYS A 40 2.88 8.90 -3.66
C LYS A 40 3.45 7.48 -3.83
N HIS A 41 3.58 7.02 -5.07
CA HIS A 41 4.12 5.69 -5.38
C HIS A 41 5.47 5.37 -4.73
N GLN A 42 6.35 6.38 -4.60
CA GLN A 42 7.67 6.18 -3.97
C GLN A 42 7.58 5.75 -2.50
N LEU A 43 6.55 6.21 -1.77
CA LEU A 43 6.31 5.76 -0.40
C LEU A 43 5.91 4.29 -0.42
N VAL A 44 5.00 3.88 -1.30
CA VAL A 44 4.60 2.47 -1.42
C VAL A 44 5.82 1.58 -1.71
N TYR A 45 6.71 1.96 -2.62
CA TYR A 45 7.96 1.19 -2.84
C TYR A 45 8.87 1.11 -1.62
N TYR A 46 8.90 2.11 -0.75
CA TYR A 46 9.67 2.08 0.49
C TYR A 46 9.12 1.05 1.49
N TYR A 47 7.80 0.91 1.57
CA TYR A 47 7.14 -0.03 2.51
C TYR A 47 6.93 -1.44 1.92
N PHE A 48 6.78 -1.59 0.60
CA PHE A 48 6.56 -2.89 -0.06
C PHE A 48 7.85 -3.62 -0.43
N ARG A 49 9.02 -3.01 -0.23
CA ARG A 49 10.32 -3.66 -0.53
C ARG A 49 10.57 -4.95 0.28
N THR A 50 9.72 -5.25 1.27
CA THR A 50 9.78 -6.45 2.12
C THR A 50 8.70 -7.50 1.78
N MET A 51 7.95 -7.37 0.68
CA MET A 51 6.95 -8.39 0.27
C MET A 51 7.51 -9.48 -0.65
N ASP A 52 8.74 -9.32 -1.17
CA ASP A 52 9.42 -10.31 -2.01
C ASP A 52 10.46 -11.15 -1.22
N GLU A 53 10.31 -11.28 0.10
CA GLU A 53 10.89 -12.39 0.89
C GLU A 53 9.82 -13.41 1.28
#